data_AF-A0A1G0J6D0-F1
#
_entry.id   AF-A0A1G0J6D0-F1
#
_cell.length_a   1.000
_cell.length_b   1.000
_cell.length_c   1.000
_cell.angle_alpha   90.00
_cell.angle_beta   90.00
_cell.angle_gamma   90.00
#
_symmetry.space_group_name_H-M   'P 1'
#
loop_
_entity.id
_entity.type
_entity.pdbx_description
1 polymer ?
#
loop_
_entity_poly.entity_id
_entity_poly.type
_entity_poly.pdbx_seq_one_letter_code
_entity_poly.pdbx_strand_id
1 'polypeptide(L)'
;MTRGIATSFGAPVLQGKLHSAGEFQLVWPDAAGKTMGLAVEPLFKSVTYAVKRDPQLYSFLALLDAIRLGQPRESNLAADLLKEQMEFGQ
;
A
#
# COMPACT_ATOMS: atom_id res chain seq x y z
N MET A 1 -9.60 -14.36 -2.94
CA MET A 1 -8.78 -13.47 -3.78
C MET A 1 -9.71 -12.56 -4.57
N THR A 2 -9.28 -11.33 -4.89
CA THR A 2 -10.05 -10.37 -5.69
C THR A 2 -9.13 -9.55 -6.61
N ARG A 3 -9.73 -8.84 -7.56
CA ARG A 3 -9.07 -7.84 -8.37
C ARG A 3 -9.07 -6.50 -7.65
N GLY A 4 -7.96 -5.77 -7.76
CA GLY A 4 -7.82 -4.48 -7.09
C GLY A 4 -6.56 -3.71 -7.44
N ILE A 5 -6.29 -2.71 -6.62
CA ILE A 5 -5.08 -1.89 -6.67
C ILE A 5 -4.12 -2.40 -5.59
N ALA A 6 -2.88 -2.68 -5.95
CA ALA A 6 -1.87 -3.17 -5.01
C ALA A 6 -1.67 -2.19 -3.84
N THR A 7 -1.54 -2.69 -2.63
CA THR A 7 -1.23 -1.90 -1.42
C THR A 7 -0.15 -2.60 -0.61
N SER A 8 0.30 -1.98 0.49
CA SER A 8 1.39 -2.48 1.33
C SER A 8 2.64 -2.77 0.46
N PHE A 9 3.35 -3.87 0.70
CA PHE A 9 4.53 -4.28 -0.06
C PHE A 9 4.26 -4.66 -1.52
N GLY A 10 3.00 -4.72 -1.94
CA GLY A 10 2.64 -4.79 -3.36
C GLY A 10 2.66 -3.44 -4.09
N ALA A 11 2.68 -2.32 -3.35
CA ALA A 11 2.64 -0.99 -3.94
C ALA A 11 4.02 -0.52 -4.43
N PRO A 12 4.08 0.35 -5.46
CA PRO A 12 5.33 0.85 -6.03
C PRO A 12 6.28 1.51 -5.01
N VAL A 13 5.73 2.22 -4.01
CA VAL A 13 6.53 2.94 -2.99
C VAL A 13 7.40 2.01 -2.14
N LEU A 14 7.01 0.74 -1.98
CA LEU A 14 7.73 -0.28 -1.20
C LEU A 14 8.44 -1.32 -2.07
N GLN A 15 8.34 -1.21 -3.41
CA GLN A 15 8.88 -2.19 -4.33
C GLN A 15 10.40 -2.34 -4.16
N GLY A 16 10.86 -3.58 -3.93
CA GLY A 16 12.28 -3.90 -3.78
C GLY A 16 12.91 -3.39 -2.48
N LYS A 17 12.16 -2.76 -1.56
CA LYS A 17 12.68 -2.30 -0.27
C LYS A 17 12.84 -3.44 0.75
N LEU A 18 12.05 -4.49 0.58
CA LEU A 18 12.16 -5.73 1.36
C LEU A 18 11.74 -6.92 0.51
N HIS A 19 12.35 -8.07 0.74
CA HIS A 19 11.81 -9.33 0.23
C HIS A 19 10.72 -9.77 1.21
N SER A 20 9.49 -9.29 1.02
CA SER A 20 8.36 -9.78 1.81
C SER A 20 8.15 -11.26 1.52
N ALA A 21 8.09 -12.06 2.58
CA ALA A 21 7.89 -13.51 2.50
C ALA A 21 6.42 -13.91 2.24
N GLY A 22 5.55 -12.95 1.93
CA GLY A 22 4.12 -13.21 1.69
C GLY A 22 3.87 -13.80 0.30
N GLU A 23 3.20 -14.95 0.25
CA GLU A 23 2.83 -15.62 -1.01
C GLU A 23 1.88 -14.79 -1.89
N PHE A 24 1.11 -13.85 -1.30
CA PHE A 24 0.06 -13.12 -2.01
C PHE A 24 0.17 -11.61 -1.84
N GLN A 25 -0.01 -10.89 -2.95
CA GLN A 25 -0.12 -9.43 -2.93
C GLN A 25 -1.40 -8.99 -2.22
N LEU A 26 -1.32 -7.90 -1.45
CA LEU A 26 -2.49 -7.25 -0.86
C LEU A 26 -3.05 -6.23 -1.85
N VAL A 27 -4.37 -6.17 -1.97
CA VAL A 27 -5.06 -5.23 -2.86
C VAL A 27 -6.23 -4.56 -2.16
N TRP A 28 -6.44 -3.27 -2.43
CA TRP A 28 -7.74 -2.65 -2.22
C TRP A 28 -8.69 -3.12 -3.31
N PRO A 29 -9.83 -3.74 -2.98
CA PRO A 29 -10.79 -4.23 -3.96
C PRO A 29 -11.25 -3.11 -4.89
N ASP A 30 -11.02 -3.28 -6.19
CA ASP A 30 -11.43 -2.32 -7.20
C ASP A 30 -11.70 -3.05 -8.51
N ALA A 31 -12.92 -2.88 -9.04
CA ALA A 31 -13.33 -3.55 -10.26
C ALA A 31 -12.49 -3.13 -11.47
N ALA A 32 -11.86 -1.95 -11.50
CA ALA A 32 -10.96 -1.53 -12.58
C ALA A 32 -9.47 -1.78 -12.25
N GLY A 33 -9.17 -2.39 -11.10
CA GLY A 33 -7.82 -2.76 -10.71
C GLY A 33 -7.18 -3.76 -11.67
N LYS A 34 -5.85 -3.80 -11.70
CA LYS A 34 -5.07 -4.71 -12.58
C LYS A 34 -4.34 -5.81 -11.82
N THR A 35 -4.42 -5.79 -10.49
CA THR A 35 -3.70 -6.72 -9.62
C THR A 35 -4.66 -7.72 -9.02
N MET A 36 -4.31 -9.01 -9.02
CA MET A 36 -5.01 -10.05 -8.26
C MET A 36 -4.32 -10.24 -6.92
N GLY A 37 -5.08 -10.28 -5.84
CA GLY A 37 -4.50 -10.42 -4.51
C GLY A 37 -5.52 -10.73 -3.41
N LEU A 38 -5.04 -10.72 -2.18
CA LEU A 38 -5.88 -10.74 -0.99
C LEU A 38 -6.49 -9.37 -0.78
N ALA A 39 -7.81 -9.34 -0.65
CA ALA A 39 -8.54 -8.12 -0.35
C ALA A 39 -8.16 -7.60 1.04
N VAL A 40 -7.84 -6.32 1.15
CA VAL A 40 -7.77 -5.62 2.43
C VAL A 40 -8.83 -4.53 2.48
N GLU A 41 -9.47 -4.37 3.63
CA GLU A 41 -10.45 -3.32 3.83
C GLU A 41 -9.74 -1.96 3.81
N PRO A 42 -10.08 -1.06 2.87
CA PRO A 42 -9.49 0.27 2.84
C PRO A 42 -9.89 1.07 4.07
N LEU A 43 -9.03 1.98 4.53
CA LEU A 43 -9.34 2.85 5.69
C LEU A 43 -10.59 3.71 5.48
N PHE A 44 -10.93 4.00 4.22
CA PHE A 44 -12.15 4.68 3.84
C PHE A 44 -12.64 4.21 2.47
N LYS A 45 -13.96 4.19 2.26
CA LYS A 45 -14.59 3.69 1.02
C LYS A 45 -14.13 4.40 -0.27
N SER A 46 -13.61 5.63 -0.18
CA SER A 46 -13.14 6.40 -1.33
C SER A 46 -11.66 6.18 -1.69
N VAL A 47 -10.93 5.35 -0.94
CA VAL A 47 -9.48 5.14 -1.15
C VAL A 47 -9.19 4.77 -2.60
N THR A 48 -9.85 3.76 -3.15
CA THR A 48 -9.59 3.29 -4.53
C THR A 48 -9.90 4.33 -5.59
N TYR A 49 -10.84 5.24 -5.32
CA TYR A 49 -11.12 6.39 -6.17
C TYR A 49 -10.03 7.46 -6.05
N ALA A 50 -9.57 7.75 -4.83
CA ALA A 50 -8.63 8.83 -4.53
C ALA A 50 -7.20 8.50 -5.01
N VAL A 51 -6.70 7.30 -4.72
CA VAL A 51 -5.33 6.87 -5.08
C VAL A 51 -5.09 6.77 -6.60
N LYS A 52 -6.16 6.63 -7.39
CA LYS A 52 -6.08 6.69 -8.86
C LYS A 52 -5.76 8.10 -9.39
N ARG A 53 -6.02 9.14 -8.60
CA ARG A 53 -5.91 10.56 -8.98
C ARG A 53 -4.73 11.24 -8.31
N ASP A 54 -4.28 10.71 -7.19
CA ASP A 54 -3.22 11.28 -6.39
C ASP A 54 -2.19 10.19 -6.05
N PRO A 55 -1.07 10.15 -6.81
CA PRO A 55 0.01 9.20 -6.56
C PRO A 55 0.71 9.39 -5.21
N GLN A 56 0.72 10.60 -4.66
CA GLN A 56 1.33 10.85 -3.35
C GLN A 56 0.43 10.29 -2.24
N LEU A 57 -0.87 10.53 -2.32
CA LEU A 57 -1.85 9.90 -1.44
C LEU A 57 -1.82 8.37 -1.54
N TYR A 58 -1.62 7.83 -2.76
CA TYR A 58 -1.43 6.39 -2.92
C TYR A 58 -0.24 5.89 -2.10
N SER A 59 0.93 6.52 -2.25
CA SER A 59 2.12 6.18 -1.48
C SER A 59 1.87 6.21 0.02
N PHE A 60 1.23 7.26 0.54
CA PHE A 60 0.91 7.37 1.96
C PHE A 60 -0.01 6.26 2.46
N LEU A 61 -1.10 5.98 1.76
CA LEU A 61 -2.05 4.95 2.17
C LEU A 61 -1.47 3.54 2.04
N ALA A 62 -0.63 3.28 1.05
CA ALA A 62 0.06 2.01 0.91
C ALA A 62 1.10 1.78 2.02
N LEU A 63 1.86 2.83 2.38
CA LEU A 63 2.79 2.79 3.52
C LEU A 63 2.04 2.56 4.83
N LEU A 64 0.89 3.21 5.01
CA LEU A 64 0.05 3.01 6.19
C LEU A 64 -0.50 1.58 6.30
N ASP A 65 -0.90 0.96 5.18
CA ASP A 65 -1.27 -0.45 5.15
C ASP A 65 -0.08 -1.37 5.47
N ALA A 66 1.12 -1.05 5.00
CA ALA A 66 2.33 -1.79 5.37
C ALA A 66 2.66 -1.68 6.87
N ILE A 67 2.41 -0.53 7.50
CA ILE A 67 2.53 -0.36 8.95
C ILE A 67 1.50 -1.22 9.68
N ARG A 68 0.24 -1.17 9.26
CA ARG A 68 -0.91 -1.83 9.93
C ARG A 68 -0.90 -3.35 9.79
N LEU A 69 -0.42 -3.87 8.65
CA LEU A 69 -0.57 -5.27 8.25
C LEU A 69 0.77 -6.03 8.19
N GLY A 70 1.90 -5.31 8.17
CA GLY A 70 3.23 -5.91 8.05
C GLY A 70 3.75 -6.53 9.34
N GLN A 71 4.78 -7.35 9.22
CA GLN A 71 5.59 -7.82 10.34
C GLN A 71 6.43 -6.68 10.95
N PRO A 72 7.00 -6.81 12.17
CA PRO A 72 7.73 -5.71 12.80
C PRO A 72 8.83 -5.05 11.94
N ARG A 73 9.59 -5.84 11.15
CA ARG A 73 10.59 -5.30 10.21
C ARG A 73 9.96 -4.49 9.07
N GLU A 74 8.87 -5.00 8.52
CA GLU A 74 8.10 -4.39 7.44
C GLU A 74 7.45 -3.09 7.91
N SER A 75 6.79 -3.11 9.07
CA SER A 75 6.13 -1.94 9.65
C SER A 75 7.12 -0.83 9.99
N ASN A 76 8.29 -1.17 10.54
CA ASN A 76 9.31 -0.17 10.87
C ASN A 76 9.85 0.53 9.61
N LEU A 77 10.20 -0.24 8.57
CA LEU A 77 10.63 0.31 7.29
C LEU A 77 9.56 1.21 6.66
N ALA A 78 8.29 0.77 6.67
CA ALA A 78 7.19 1.55 6.12
C ALA A 78 6.95 2.86 6.91
N ALA A 79 7.11 2.83 8.24
CA ALA A 79 7.02 4.02 9.09
C ALA A 79 8.13 5.04 8.80
N ASP A 80 9.36 4.58 8.56
CA ASP A 80 10.47 5.47 8.22
C ASP A 80 10.27 6.10 6.83
N LEU A 81 9.89 5.30 5.84
CA LEU A 81 9.54 5.83 4.50
C LEU A 81 8.36 6.81 4.53
N LEU A 82 7.36 6.56 5.39
CA LEU A 82 6.22 7.48 5.54
C LEU A 82 6.67 8.84 6.07
N LYS A 83 7.55 8.86 7.07
CA LYS A 83 8.12 10.12 7.59
C LYS A 83 8.90 10.84 6.50
N GLU A 84 9.79 10.15 5.79
CA GLU A 84 10.55 10.73 4.68
C GLU A 84 9.62 11.38 3.65
N GLN A 85 8.57 10.67 3.21
CA GLN A 85 7.62 11.20 2.22
C GLN A 85 6.86 12.44 2.70
N MET A 86 6.63 12.58 4.00
CA MET A 86 5.98 13.76 4.59
C MET A 86 6.94 14.95 4.71
N GLU A 87 8.22 14.70 4.95
CA GLU A 87 9.26 15.74 5.05
C GLU A 87 9.59 16.36 3.68
N PHE A 88 9.58 15.58 2.59
CA PHE A 88 9.80 16.09 1.23
C PHE A 88 8.60 16.84 0.62
N GLY A 89 7.45 16.86 1.30
CA GLY A 89 6.25 17.57 0.86
C GLY A 89 6.18 19.04 1.29
N GLN A 90 7.25 19.57 1.93
CA GLN A 90 7.38 20.97 2.34
C GLN A 90 8.16 21.81 1.33
#